data_AF-A0A3F3PHV2-F1
#
_entry.id   AF-A0A3F3PHV2-F1
#
_cell.length_a   1.000
_cell.length_b   1.000
_cell.length_c   1.000
_cell.angle_alpha   90.00
_cell.angle_beta   90.00
_cell.angle_gamma   90.00
#
_symmetry.space_group_name_H-M   'P 1'
#
loop_
_entity.id
_entity.type
_entity.pdbx_description
1 polymer ?
#
loop_
_entity_poly.entity_id
_entity_poly.type
_entity_poly.pdbx_seq_one_letter_code
_entity_poly.pdbx_strand_id
1 'polypeptide(L)'
;MPRATGRGRGGRGANRGAAASAVVNHRPLRDTAIKPKYLWCMCCLRTAVGEFNPVNLEKQAPFVIDCVLNAAGSVLCRQCFDRRSGCESYAETFFVDLEEGQENEDIVIFNEDVRRAINEAFKQLSSAFVQTVAVHRRYHGLTTNQKSRRVVDYEAFLARRRELPGVNYEKLYLMPGDTGYVLWTSAKRSFRTAVTEALNWQFEGDDLDNVLDDVLNGWPVIIGEL
;
A
#
# COMPACT_ATOMS: atom_id res chain seq x y z
N MET A 1 71.23 -5.23 2.22
CA MET A 1 71.53 -6.46 2.98
C MET A 1 72.12 -6.07 4.33
N PRO A 2 71.89 -6.79 5.45
CA PRO A 2 70.88 -7.81 5.83
C PRO A 2 69.95 -7.30 6.98
N ARG A 3 68.68 -7.72 7.16
CA ARG A 3 68.06 -8.99 7.65
C ARG A 3 68.34 -9.32 9.13
N ALA A 4 67.32 -9.23 10.01
CA ALA A 4 66.54 -10.35 10.64
C ALA A 4 67.16 -10.82 11.99
N THR A 5 66.50 -11.22 13.10
CA THR A 5 65.15 -11.74 13.42
C THR A 5 65.03 -11.96 14.95
N GLY A 6 63.80 -12.07 15.49
CA GLY A 6 63.51 -12.81 16.74
C GLY A 6 62.28 -12.31 17.54
N ARG A 7 61.04 -12.58 17.11
CA ARG A 7 60.06 -13.55 17.67
C ARG A 7 60.09 -13.82 19.19
N GLY A 8 58.98 -13.49 19.86
CA GLY A 8 58.51 -14.09 21.12
C GLY A 8 56.98 -14.01 21.21
N ARG A 9 56.32 -15.18 21.32
CA ARG A 9 54.86 -15.42 21.40
C ARG A 9 54.41 -15.53 22.87
N GLY A 10 53.15 -15.18 23.13
CA GLY A 10 52.36 -15.62 24.29
C GLY A 10 51.73 -14.44 25.04
N GLY A 11 50.45 -14.38 25.39
CA GLY A 11 49.41 -15.38 25.38
C GLY A 11 48.01 -14.74 25.43
N ARG A 12 47.03 -15.57 25.08
CA ARG A 12 45.60 -15.26 24.99
C ARG A 12 45.02 -14.94 26.37
N GLY A 13 44.33 -13.81 26.49
CA GLY A 13 43.52 -13.43 27.64
C GLY A 13 42.08 -13.18 27.24
N ALA A 14 41.29 -14.25 27.33
CA ALA A 14 39.83 -14.35 27.43
C ALA A 14 38.92 -13.18 27.01
N ASN A 15 38.17 -13.45 25.93
CA ASN A 15 36.78 -13.08 25.72
C ASN A 15 35.97 -12.85 27.01
N ARG A 16 35.50 -11.62 27.20
CA ARG A 16 34.17 -11.36 27.77
C ARG A 16 33.31 -10.75 26.68
N GLY A 17 32.92 -11.60 25.74
CA GLY A 17 31.75 -11.35 24.91
C GLY A 17 30.54 -11.37 25.83
N ALA A 18 30.20 -10.21 26.40
CA ALA A 18 28.83 -9.97 26.83
C ALA A 18 27.99 -10.03 25.55
N ALA A 19 27.39 -11.19 25.29
CA ALA A 19 26.29 -11.29 24.36
C ALA A 19 25.24 -10.29 24.86
N ALA A 20 25.19 -9.12 24.21
CA ALA A 20 24.03 -8.26 24.29
C ALA A 20 22.87 -9.12 23.80
N SER A 21 22.13 -9.70 24.76
CA SER A 21 20.85 -10.30 24.48
C SER A 21 20.07 -9.24 23.74
N ALA A 22 19.82 -9.47 22.45
CA ALA A 22 18.89 -8.67 21.70
C ALA A 22 17.60 -8.73 22.49
N VAL A 23 17.27 -7.64 23.19
CA VAL A 23 15.96 -7.48 23.81
C VAL A 23 15.00 -7.55 22.65
N VAL A 24 14.36 -8.71 22.47
CA VAL A 24 13.22 -8.85 21.60
C VAL A 24 12.17 -7.99 22.27
N ASN A 25 12.02 -6.76 21.77
CA ASN A 25 10.96 -5.87 22.19
C ASN A 25 9.65 -6.54 21.79
N HIS A 26 9.13 -7.40 22.65
CA HIS A 26 7.80 -7.96 22.50
C HIS A 26 6.83 -6.82 22.73
N ARG A 27 6.35 -6.23 21.63
CA ARG A 27 5.28 -5.24 21.73
C ARG A 27 4.02 -5.95 22.27
N PRO A 28 3.27 -5.32 23.17
CA PRO A 28 1.99 -5.84 23.63
C PRO A 28 1.05 -6.04 22.44
N LEU A 29 0.45 -7.24 22.34
CA LEU A 29 -0.51 -7.57 21.29
C LEU A 29 -1.93 -7.29 21.77
N ARG A 30 -2.81 -6.96 20.84
CA ARG A 30 -4.27 -6.93 21.06
C ARG A 30 -4.80 -8.36 21.10
N ASP A 31 -5.92 -8.54 21.80
CA ASP A 31 -6.67 -9.80 21.77
C ASP A 31 -7.18 -10.13 20.36
N THR A 32 -7.56 -9.08 19.61
CA THR A 32 -8.01 -9.21 18.21
C THR A 32 -7.07 -8.46 17.27
N ALA A 33 -6.52 -9.18 16.30
CA ALA A 33 -5.77 -8.57 15.20
C ALA A 33 -6.74 -7.95 14.19
N ILE A 34 -6.51 -6.68 13.85
CA ILE A 34 -7.34 -5.96 12.87
C ILE A 34 -6.62 -5.99 11.53
N LYS A 35 -7.29 -6.48 10.49
CA LYS A 35 -6.83 -6.39 9.11
C LYS A 35 -7.69 -5.35 8.38
N PRO A 36 -7.22 -4.09 8.26
CA PRO A 36 -8.00 -3.06 7.59
C PRO A 36 -8.26 -3.43 6.14
N LYS A 37 -9.52 -3.29 5.71
CA LYS A 37 -9.91 -3.43 4.31
C LYS A 37 -9.34 -2.28 3.46
N TYR A 38 -9.29 -1.05 4.02
CA TYR A 38 -9.03 0.18 3.25
C TYR A 38 -7.93 1.12 3.80
N LEU A 39 -7.38 0.82 4.99
CA LEU A 39 -6.39 1.68 5.69
C LEU A 39 -5.06 0.97 5.93
N TRP A 40 -4.57 0.28 4.91
CA TRP A 40 -3.24 -0.32 4.93
C TRP A 40 -2.14 0.76 4.77
N CYS A 41 -0.93 0.51 5.29
CA CYS A 41 0.17 1.47 5.12
C CYS A 41 0.85 1.34 3.74
N MET A 42 1.48 2.43 3.28
CA MET A 42 2.18 2.44 1.99
C MET A 42 3.32 1.43 1.92
N CYS A 43 3.94 1.10 3.05
CA CYS A 43 4.98 0.07 3.11
C CYS A 43 4.42 -1.32 2.77
N CYS A 44 3.28 -1.70 3.36
CA CYS A 44 2.62 -2.97 3.09
C CYS A 44 2.11 -3.05 1.65
N LEU A 45 1.55 -1.96 1.11
CA LEU A 45 1.17 -1.91 -0.31
C LEU A 45 2.36 -2.17 -1.23
N ARG A 46 3.44 -1.39 -1.08
CA ARG A 46 4.64 -1.54 -1.94
C ARG A 46 5.23 -2.94 -1.84
N THR A 47 5.16 -3.54 -0.65
CA THR A 47 5.56 -4.93 -0.42
C THR A 47 4.67 -5.89 -1.20
N ALA A 48 3.35 -5.80 -1.05
CA ALA A 48 2.40 -6.64 -1.77
C ALA A 48 2.58 -6.51 -3.29
N VAL A 49 2.73 -5.28 -3.81
CA VAL A 49 3.01 -5.03 -5.23
C VAL A 49 4.32 -5.68 -5.67
N GLY A 50 5.38 -5.56 -4.88
CA GLY A 50 6.71 -6.08 -5.21
C GLY A 50 6.82 -7.60 -5.11
N GLU A 51 6.12 -8.23 -4.17
CA GLU A 51 6.18 -9.67 -3.92
C GLU A 51 5.16 -10.47 -4.76
N PHE A 52 4.13 -9.82 -5.30
CA PHE A 52 3.11 -10.50 -6.10
C PHE A 52 3.64 -11.00 -7.45
N ASN A 53 3.53 -12.31 -7.67
CA ASN A 53 3.98 -12.98 -8.89
C ASN A 53 2.80 -13.68 -9.61
N PRO A 54 2.33 -13.14 -10.75
CA PRO A 54 1.16 -13.67 -11.44
C PRO A 54 1.40 -15.06 -12.09
N VAL A 55 2.64 -15.54 -12.16
CA VAL A 55 3.00 -16.78 -12.87
C VAL A 55 2.62 -18.05 -12.08
N ASN A 56 2.31 -17.97 -10.78
CA ASN A 56 2.03 -19.14 -9.94
C ASN A 56 0.76 -18.97 -9.08
N LEU A 57 -0.31 -18.45 -9.67
CA LEU A 57 -1.58 -18.18 -8.96
C LEU A 57 -2.24 -19.44 -8.39
N GLU A 58 -2.00 -20.62 -8.95
CA GLU A 58 -2.45 -21.91 -8.39
C GLU A 58 -1.89 -22.17 -6.98
N LYS A 59 -0.70 -21.62 -6.68
CA LYS A 59 0.00 -21.77 -5.39
C LYS A 59 0.03 -20.48 -4.56
N GLN A 60 -0.41 -19.36 -5.13
CA GLN A 60 -0.43 -18.07 -4.46
C GLN A 60 -1.84 -17.70 -4.02
N ALA A 61 -1.94 -17.13 -2.82
CA ALA A 61 -3.16 -16.47 -2.38
C ALA A 61 -3.52 -15.31 -3.33
N PRO A 62 -4.79 -14.88 -3.37
CA PRO A 62 -5.21 -13.66 -4.07
C PRO A 62 -4.29 -12.47 -3.75
N PHE A 63 -4.24 -11.47 -4.63
CA PHE A 63 -3.51 -10.23 -4.33
C PHE A 63 -4.08 -9.63 -3.04
N VAL A 64 -3.30 -9.69 -1.97
CA VAL A 64 -3.75 -9.30 -0.64
C VAL A 64 -2.69 -8.41 -0.02
N ILE A 65 -3.11 -7.24 0.43
CA ILE A 65 -2.24 -6.35 1.20
C ILE A 65 -2.29 -6.82 2.66
N ASP A 66 -1.26 -7.52 3.11
CA ASP A 66 -1.18 -8.06 4.47
C ASP A 66 -0.74 -7.01 5.51
N CYS A 67 -1.47 -5.89 5.59
CA CYS A 67 -1.30 -4.93 6.65
C CYS A 67 -2.11 -5.36 7.87
N VAL A 68 -1.45 -5.72 8.98
CA VAL A 68 -2.13 -6.21 10.19
C VAL A 68 -1.83 -5.30 11.38
N LEU A 69 -2.86 -4.74 11.99
CA LEU A 69 -2.81 -3.93 13.21
C LEU A 69 -3.14 -4.80 14.41
N ASN A 70 -2.10 -5.35 15.05
CA ASN A 70 -2.24 -6.30 16.15
C ASN A 70 -1.57 -5.83 17.44
N ALA A 71 -1.07 -4.59 17.51
CA ALA A 71 -0.40 -4.06 18.70
C ALA A 71 -1.38 -3.29 19.58
N ALA A 72 -1.35 -3.51 20.89
CA ALA A 72 -2.29 -2.87 21.82
C ALA A 72 -2.11 -1.34 21.90
N GLY A 73 -0.86 -0.86 21.80
CA GLY A 73 -0.52 0.56 21.89
C GLY A 73 0.42 1.08 20.79
N SER A 74 0.69 0.30 19.74
CA SER A 74 1.53 0.76 18.63
C SER A 74 0.68 1.19 17.45
N VAL A 75 1.05 2.32 16.85
CA VAL A 75 0.53 2.79 15.56
C VAL A 75 1.11 1.97 14.39
N LEU A 76 2.14 1.14 14.63
CA LEU A 76 2.77 0.34 13.60
C LEU A 76 2.02 -0.97 13.33
N CYS A 77 1.82 -1.28 12.05
CA CYS A 77 1.38 -2.60 11.62
C CYS A 77 2.47 -3.66 11.87
N ARG A 78 2.11 -4.93 11.79
CA ARG A 78 2.99 -6.08 11.99
C ARG A 78 4.23 -6.03 11.11
N GLN A 79 4.04 -5.90 9.80
CA GLN A 79 5.18 -5.91 8.87
C GLN A 79 6.15 -4.75 9.10
N CYS A 80 5.65 -3.53 9.35
CA CYS A 80 6.49 -2.37 9.63
C CYS A 80 7.25 -2.54 10.95
N PHE A 81 6.58 -3.04 11.99
CA PHE A 81 7.23 -3.32 13.26
C PHE A 81 8.36 -4.34 13.11
N ASP A 82 8.10 -5.46 12.44
CA ASP A 82 9.09 -6.53 12.23
C ASP A 82 10.30 -6.03 11.43
N ARG A 83 10.05 -5.14 10.47
CA ARG A 83 11.09 -4.48 9.65
C ARG A 83 11.75 -3.29 10.33
N ARG A 84 11.35 -2.96 11.57
CA ARG A 84 11.82 -1.77 12.32
C ARG A 84 11.67 -0.48 11.52
N SER A 85 10.62 -0.38 10.72
CA SER A 85 10.29 0.79 9.91
C SER A 85 9.05 1.49 10.44
N GLY A 86 8.96 2.80 10.18
CA GLY A 86 7.72 3.53 10.42
C GLY A 86 6.65 3.09 9.42
N CYS A 87 5.40 3.01 9.88
CA CYS A 87 4.27 2.99 8.96
C CYS A 87 4.24 4.34 8.26
N GLU A 88 4.51 4.34 6.95
CA GLU A 88 4.14 5.48 6.14
C GLU A 88 2.62 5.44 6.02
N SER A 89 1.97 6.33 6.77
CA SER A 89 0.52 6.48 6.64
C SER A 89 0.22 6.84 5.20
N TYR A 90 -0.95 6.39 4.79
CA TYR A 90 -1.65 7.05 3.73
C TYR A 90 -1.68 8.55 4.09
N ALA A 91 -1.21 9.43 3.20
CA ALA A 91 -1.58 10.84 3.37
C ALA A 91 -3.11 10.85 3.30
N GLU A 92 -3.80 11.46 4.26
CA GLU A 92 -5.27 11.59 4.41
C GLU A 92 -5.92 12.30 3.19
N THR A 93 -5.38 12.10 2.00
CA THR A 93 -5.40 13.01 0.87
C THR A 93 -5.75 12.30 -0.43
N PHE A 94 -6.36 11.12 -0.39
CA PHE A 94 -6.71 10.39 -1.62
C PHE A 94 -7.99 9.51 -1.53
N PHE A 95 -8.70 9.43 -0.40
CA PHE A 95 -9.87 8.53 -0.27
C PHE A 95 -11.20 9.25 -0.05
N VAL A 96 -12.25 8.58 -0.56
CA VAL A 96 -13.69 8.83 -0.40
C VAL A 96 -14.22 8.08 0.82
N ASP A 97 -15.43 8.38 1.28
CA ASP A 97 -16.01 7.88 2.52
C ASP A 97 -15.89 6.37 2.62
N LEU A 98 -15.48 5.92 3.81
CA LEU A 98 -15.66 4.55 4.23
C LEU A 98 -17.12 4.42 4.68
N GLU A 99 -18.05 4.19 3.75
CA GLU A 99 -19.29 3.56 4.20
C GLU A 99 -18.95 2.14 4.68
N GLU A 100 -19.51 1.79 5.84
CA GLU A 100 -19.42 0.45 6.40
C GLU A 100 -20.08 -0.50 5.40
N GLY A 101 -19.27 -1.13 4.56
CA GLY A 101 -19.76 -2.06 3.55
C GLY A 101 -20.53 -3.20 4.21
N GLN A 102 -21.82 -3.27 3.93
CA GLN A 102 -22.64 -4.44 4.20
C GLN A 102 -22.05 -5.66 3.49
N GLU A 103 -21.94 -6.76 4.20
CA GLU A 103 -21.56 -8.05 3.64
C GLU A 103 -22.73 -8.55 2.76
N ASN A 104 -22.69 -8.28 1.45
CA ASN A 104 -23.57 -8.98 0.51
C ASN A 104 -23.02 -10.40 0.31
N GLU A 105 -23.87 -11.38 0.63
CA GLU A 105 -23.55 -12.82 0.71
C GLU A 105 -23.65 -13.58 -0.63
N ASP A 106 -23.74 -12.89 -1.77
CA ASP A 106 -23.73 -13.56 -3.07
C ASP A 106 -22.29 -13.75 -3.56
N ILE A 107 -21.75 -14.95 -3.27
CA ILE A 107 -20.39 -15.33 -3.67
C ILE A 107 -20.38 -15.64 -5.18
N VAL A 108 -20.03 -14.65 -5.99
CA VAL A 108 -19.73 -14.88 -7.41
C VAL A 108 -18.47 -15.74 -7.53
N ILE A 109 -18.63 -16.94 -8.11
CA ILE A 109 -17.52 -17.88 -8.32
C ILE A 109 -16.87 -17.58 -9.68
N PHE A 110 -15.71 -16.93 -9.65
CA PHE A 110 -14.89 -16.70 -10.83
C PHE A 110 -14.05 -17.93 -11.18
N ASN A 111 -13.99 -18.25 -12.47
CA ASN A 111 -13.03 -19.23 -12.98
C ASN A 111 -11.59 -18.73 -12.80
N GLU A 112 -10.63 -19.64 -12.98
CA GLU A 112 -9.22 -19.35 -12.70
C GLU A 112 -8.65 -18.23 -13.58
N ASP A 113 -8.96 -18.23 -14.87
CA ASP A 113 -8.44 -17.24 -15.82
C ASP A 113 -8.98 -15.84 -15.52
N VAL A 114 -10.28 -15.75 -15.18
CA VAL A 114 -10.94 -14.50 -14.75
C VAL A 114 -10.32 -14.00 -13.46
N ARG A 115 -10.13 -14.87 -12.45
CA ARG A 115 -9.45 -14.51 -11.20
C ARG A 115 -8.04 -13.99 -11.45
N ARG A 116 -7.28 -14.65 -12.32
CA ARG A 116 -5.92 -14.24 -12.66
C ARG A 116 -5.91 -12.85 -13.28
N ALA A 117 -6.77 -12.61 -14.26
CA ALA A 117 -6.86 -11.32 -14.94
C ALA A 117 -7.28 -10.20 -13.98
N ILE A 118 -8.27 -10.44 -13.11
CA ILE A 118 -8.69 -9.49 -12.07
C ILE A 118 -7.55 -9.17 -11.09
N ASN A 119 -6.84 -10.18 -10.59
CA ASN A 119 -5.72 -9.95 -9.65
C ASN A 119 -4.58 -9.16 -10.31
N GLU A 120 -4.29 -9.42 -11.58
CA GLU A 120 -3.29 -8.67 -12.33
C GLU A 120 -3.73 -7.22 -12.56
N ALA A 121 -5.00 -6.99 -12.92
CA ALA A 121 -5.56 -5.64 -13.03
C ALA A 121 -5.43 -4.88 -11.70
N PHE A 122 -5.72 -5.54 -10.57
CA PHE A 122 -5.60 -4.96 -9.24
C PHE A 122 -4.14 -4.62 -8.86
N LYS A 123 -3.19 -5.49 -9.21
CA LYS A 123 -1.77 -5.23 -9.05
C LYS A 123 -1.34 -4.00 -9.85
N GLN A 124 -1.79 -3.89 -11.10
CA GLN A 124 -1.46 -2.75 -11.97
C GLN A 124 -2.03 -1.44 -11.42
N LEU A 125 -3.28 -1.45 -10.98
CA LEU A 125 -3.93 -0.31 -10.34
C LEU A 125 -3.18 0.12 -9.06
N SER A 126 -2.80 -0.86 -8.22
CA SER A 126 -2.00 -0.65 -7.01
C SER A 126 -0.62 -0.06 -7.32
N SER A 127 0.03 -0.52 -8.38
CA SER A 127 1.31 0.01 -8.85
C SER A 127 1.18 1.44 -9.35
N ALA A 128 0.15 1.72 -10.15
CA ALA A 128 -0.15 3.07 -10.62
C ALA A 128 -0.42 4.03 -9.46
N PHE A 129 -1.11 3.58 -8.41
CA PHE A 129 -1.29 4.36 -7.19
C PHE A 129 0.04 4.75 -6.53
N VAL A 130 0.94 3.77 -6.34
CA VAL A 130 2.28 4.02 -5.78
C VAL A 130 3.03 5.07 -6.60
N GLN A 131 2.95 4.98 -7.93
CA GLN A 131 3.58 5.93 -8.84
C GLN A 131 2.95 7.32 -8.74
N THR A 132 1.62 7.42 -8.72
CA THR A 132 0.89 8.67 -8.54
C THR A 132 1.29 9.39 -7.26
N VAL A 133 1.33 8.67 -6.13
CA VAL A 133 1.79 9.23 -4.85
C VAL A 133 3.25 9.67 -4.94
N ALA A 134 4.12 8.88 -5.57
CA ALA A 134 5.52 9.26 -5.74
C ALA A 134 5.69 10.52 -6.59
N VAL A 135 4.94 10.65 -7.69
CA VAL A 135 4.93 11.83 -8.56
C VAL A 135 4.43 13.06 -7.81
N HIS A 136 3.32 12.93 -7.08
CA HIS A 136 2.76 13.99 -6.24
C HIS A 136 3.77 14.50 -5.20
N ARG A 137 4.40 13.56 -4.47
CA ARG A 137 5.42 13.90 -3.47
C ARG A 137 6.64 14.58 -4.10
N ARG A 138 7.05 14.17 -5.31
CA ARG A 138 8.15 14.82 -6.04
C ARG A 138 7.78 16.23 -6.49
N TYR A 139 6.57 16.42 -7.01
CA TYR A 139 6.05 17.72 -7.42
C TYR A 139 6.07 18.73 -6.26
N HIS A 140 5.65 18.30 -5.07
CA HIS A 140 5.71 19.12 -3.85
C HIS A 140 7.06 19.06 -3.12
N GLY A 141 8.06 18.37 -3.68
CA GLY A 141 9.40 18.33 -3.12
C GLY A 141 9.54 17.58 -1.78
N LEU A 142 8.54 16.81 -1.39
CA LEU A 142 8.45 16.03 -0.13
C LEU A 142 9.40 14.83 -0.08
N THR A 143 10.15 14.59 -1.15
CA THR A 143 11.16 13.54 -1.27
C THR A 143 12.58 14.03 -0.96
N THR A 144 12.78 15.34 -0.75
CA THR A 144 14.11 15.95 -0.57
C THR A 144 14.49 16.13 0.90
N ASN A 145 15.78 16.34 1.19
CA ASN A 145 16.28 16.57 2.55
C ASN A 145 15.84 17.93 3.16
N GLN A 146 15.24 18.83 2.37
CA GLN A 146 14.68 20.11 2.83
C GLN A 146 13.22 19.99 3.32
N LYS A 147 12.91 18.90 4.05
CA LYS A 147 11.52 18.54 4.37
C LYS A 147 10.78 19.62 5.16
N SER A 148 11.42 20.29 6.13
CA SER A 148 10.71 21.20 7.05
C SER A 148 10.06 22.39 6.36
N ARG A 149 10.78 23.10 5.47
CA ARG A 149 10.21 24.25 4.73
C ARG A 149 9.14 23.82 3.73
N ARG A 150 9.37 22.70 3.02
CA ARG A 150 8.44 22.20 2.00
C ARG A 150 7.17 21.58 2.59
N VAL A 151 7.22 21.09 3.84
CA VAL A 151 6.02 20.66 4.57
C VAL A 151 5.10 21.84 4.83
N VAL A 152 5.63 23.02 5.21
CA VAL A 152 4.79 24.22 5.39
C VAL A 152 4.12 24.65 4.09
N ASP A 153 4.87 24.66 2.98
CA ASP A 153 4.32 24.98 1.66
C ASP A 153 3.26 23.96 1.22
N TYR A 154 3.47 22.68 1.55
CA TYR A 154 2.52 21.61 1.28
C TYR A 154 1.25 21.74 2.13
N GLU A 155 1.36 22.00 3.44
CA GLU A 155 0.19 22.25 4.31
C GLU A 155 -0.60 23.47 3.83
N ALA A 156 0.06 24.55 3.42
CA ALA A 156 -0.61 25.70 2.84
C ALA A 156 -1.32 25.36 1.52
N PHE A 157 -0.72 24.49 0.69
CA PHE A 157 -1.38 23.95 -0.50
C PHE A 157 -2.61 23.11 -0.15
N LEU A 158 -2.53 22.24 0.86
CA LEU A 158 -3.67 21.45 1.35
C LEU A 158 -4.79 22.33 1.91
N ALA A 159 -4.45 23.35 2.69
CA ALA A 159 -5.41 24.30 3.25
C ALA A 159 -6.20 25.01 2.14
N ARG A 160 -5.51 25.56 1.13
CA ARG A 160 -6.17 26.18 -0.04
C ARG A 160 -7.07 25.22 -0.80
N ARG A 161 -6.71 23.94 -0.86
CA ARG A 161 -7.51 22.89 -1.51
C ARG A 161 -8.82 22.60 -0.76
N ARG A 162 -8.76 22.55 0.57
CA ARG A 162 -9.94 22.30 1.44
C ARG A 162 -10.97 23.44 1.37
N GLU A 163 -10.54 24.63 0.97
CA GLU A 163 -11.43 25.79 0.77
C GLU A 163 -12.16 25.78 -0.59
N LEU A 164 -11.79 24.90 -1.51
CA LEU A 164 -12.44 24.83 -2.83
C LEU A 164 -13.84 24.23 -2.72
N PRO A 165 -14.85 24.82 -3.40
CA PRO A 165 -16.21 24.31 -3.39
C PRO A 165 -16.26 22.89 -4.00
N GLY A 166 -16.99 21.99 -3.34
CA GLY A 166 -17.09 20.58 -3.74
C GLY A 166 -15.96 19.68 -3.25
N VAL A 167 -14.94 20.23 -2.57
CA VAL A 167 -13.91 19.44 -1.90
C VAL A 167 -14.38 19.12 -0.48
N ASN A 168 -14.57 17.84 -0.17
CA ASN A 168 -14.79 17.40 1.20
C ASN A 168 -13.50 17.66 1.99
N TYR A 169 -13.55 18.48 3.04
CA TYR A 169 -12.39 18.93 3.81
C TYR A 169 -11.64 17.79 4.53
N GLU A 170 -12.29 16.65 4.73
CA GLU A 170 -11.70 15.40 5.24
C GLU A 170 -10.89 14.65 4.17
N LYS A 171 -10.97 15.10 2.90
CA LYS A 171 -10.46 14.40 1.72
C LYS A 171 -9.73 15.36 0.79
N LEU A 172 -8.43 15.21 0.64
CA LEU A 172 -7.80 15.81 -0.55
C LEU A 172 -8.15 14.95 -1.76
N TYR A 173 -8.64 15.57 -2.83
CA TYR A 173 -8.68 14.96 -4.14
C TYR A 173 -7.50 15.49 -4.96
N LEU A 174 -6.91 14.58 -5.76
CA LEU A 174 -6.23 15.03 -6.97
C LEU A 174 -7.29 15.75 -7.81
N MET A 175 -7.02 16.99 -8.20
CA MET A 175 -7.96 17.80 -8.97
C MET A 175 -7.60 17.77 -10.45
N PRO A 176 -8.58 17.98 -11.36
CA PRO A 176 -8.29 18.26 -12.76
C PRO A 176 -7.21 19.33 -12.90
N GLY A 177 -6.09 18.97 -13.56
CA GLY A 177 -4.90 19.82 -13.69
C GLY A 177 -3.69 19.34 -12.88
N ASP A 178 -3.88 18.47 -11.88
CA ASP A 178 -2.75 17.85 -11.19
C ASP A 178 -2.09 16.78 -12.05
N THR A 179 -0.75 16.73 -11.99
CA THR A 179 0.00 15.67 -12.66
C THR A 179 -0.40 14.28 -12.13
N GLY A 180 -0.70 14.18 -10.83
CA GLY A 180 -1.21 12.94 -10.23
C GLY A 180 -2.62 12.59 -10.69
N TYR A 181 -3.49 13.57 -10.96
CA TYR A 181 -4.87 13.35 -11.37
C TYR A 181 -4.95 12.63 -12.72
N VAL A 182 -4.19 13.09 -13.71
CA VAL A 182 -4.21 12.49 -15.05
C VAL A 182 -3.73 11.04 -15.01
N LEU A 183 -2.64 10.77 -14.28
CA LEU A 183 -2.13 9.41 -14.09
C LEU A 183 -3.16 8.53 -13.39
N TRP A 184 -3.82 9.07 -12.35
CA TRP A 184 -4.79 8.31 -11.58
C TRP A 184 -6.06 8.00 -12.35
N THR A 185 -6.63 8.99 -13.01
CA THR A 185 -7.83 8.82 -13.84
C THR A 185 -7.58 7.84 -15.00
N SER A 186 -6.39 7.90 -15.61
CA SER A 186 -5.99 6.92 -16.63
C SER A 186 -5.93 5.51 -16.04
N ALA A 187 -5.28 5.32 -14.89
CA ALA A 187 -5.18 4.03 -14.22
C ALA A 187 -6.55 3.46 -13.83
N LYS A 188 -7.46 4.30 -13.30
CA LYS A 188 -8.85 3.90 -12.98
C LYS A 188 -9.57 3.39 -14.22
N ARG A 189 -9.45 4.11 -15.35
CA ARG A 189 -10.08 3.71 -16.61
C ARG A 189 -9.52 2.38 -17.11
N SER A 190 -8.19 2.24 -17.16
CA SER A 190 -7.54 1.01 -17.60
C SER A 190 -7.93 -0.19 -16.72
N PHE A 191 -8.05 0.01 -15.41
CA PHE A 191 -8.51 -1.02 -14.50
C PHE A 191 -9.95 -1.44 -14.78
N ARG A 192 -10.87 -0.48 -14.91
CA ARG A 192 -12.27 -0.79 -15.25
C ARG A 192 -12.35 -1.59 -16.55
N THR A 193 -11.65 -1.14 -17.59
CA THR A 193 -11.57 -1.86 -18.87
C THR A 193 -11.04 -3.28 -18.69
N ALA A 194 -9.92 -3.47 -17.98
CA ALA A 194 -9.33 -4.78 -17.77
C ALA A 194 -10.24 -5.74 -16.99
N VAL A 195 -10.96 -5.24 -15.97
CA VAL A 195 -11.92 -6.05 -15.21
C VAL A 195 -13.13 -6.40 -16.06
N THR A 196 -13.69 -5.45 -16.80
CA THR A 196 -14.80 -5.72 -17.74
C THR A 196 -14.40 -6.75 -18.79
N GLU A 197 -13.21 -6.62 -19.41
CA GLU A 197 -12.71 -7.59 -20.38
C GLU A 197 -12.50 -8.98 -19.77
N ALA A 198 -11.99 -9.06 -18.54
CA ALA A 198 -11.85 -10.33 -17.82
C ALA A 198 -13.21 -10.97 -17.54
N LEU A 199 -14.18 -10.20 -17.04
CA LEU A 199 -15.52 -10.72 -16.73
C LEU A 199 -16.27 -11.17 -17.99
N ASN A 200 -16.05 -10.52 -19.13
CA ASN A 200 -16.58 -10.96 -20.43
C ASN A 200 -16.12 -12.37 -20.86
N TRP A 201 -15.10 -12.94 -20.23
CA TRP A 201 -14.70 -14.34 -20.49
C TRP A 201 -15.66 -15.35 -19.85
N GLN A 202 -16.52 -14.92 -18.92
CA GLN A 202 -17.41 -15.80 -18.16
C GLN A 202 -18.87 -15.33 -18.15
N PHE A 203 -19.13 -14.03 -18.25
CA PHE A 203 -20.47 -13.43 -18.17
C PHE A 203 -20.77 -12.60 -19.42
N GLU A 204 -22.04 -12.51 -19.80
CA GLU A 204 -22.52 -11.73 -20.95
C GLU A 204 -23.82 -10.98 -20.59
N GLY A 205 -24.12 -9.89 -21.29
CA GLY A 205 -25.38 -9.15 -21.15
C GLY A 205 -25.61 -8.61 -19.73
N ASP A 206 -26.86 -8.69 -19.25
CA ASP A 206 -27.25 -8.14 -17.93
C ASP A 206 -26.51 -8.82 -16.76
N ASP A 207 -26.09 -10.08 -16.91
CA ASP A 207 -25.30 -10.78 -15.89
C ASP A 207 -23.89 -10.17 -15.75
N LEU A 208 -23.30 -9.70 -16.84
CA LEU A 208 -22.01 -9.01 -16.80
C LEU A 208 -22.12 -7.67 -16.07
N ASP A 209 -23.15 -6.89 -16.35
CA ASP A 209 -23.32 -5.57 -15.74
C ASP A 209 -23.55 -5.68 -14.23
N ASN A 210 -24.39 -6.63 -13.80
CA ASN A 210 -24.62 -6.90 -12.38
C ASN A 210 -23.34 -7.35 -11.66
N VAL A 211 -22.61 -8.31 -12.23
CA VAL A 211 -21.35 -8.79 -11.63
C VAL A 211 -20.28 -7.71 -11.63
N LEU A 212 -20.20 -6.90 -12.69
CA LEU A 212 -19.24 -5.79 -12.77
C LEU A 212 -19.52 -4.76 -11.69
N ASP A 213 -20.78 -4.37 -11.49
CA ASP A 213 -21.15 -3.42 -10.45
C ASP A 213 -20.89 -3.99 -9.06
N ASP A 214 -21.25 -5.25 -8.79
CA ASP A 214 -20.93 -5.90 -7.51
C ASP A 214 -19.42 -5.98 -7.24
N VAL A 215 -18.65 -6.32 -8.27
CA VAL A 215 -17.19 -6.39 -8.21
C VAL A 215 -16.58 -5.02 -7.93
N LEU A 216 -17.04 -3.97 -8.63
CA LEU A 216 -16.54 -2.62 -8.43
C LEU A 216 -17.00 -2.00 -7.11
N ASN A 217 -18.23 -2.28 -6.67
CA ASN A 217 -18.80 -1.80 -5.40
C ASN A 217 -18.19 -2.51 -4.19
N GLY A 218 -17.87 -3.81 -4.31
CA GLY A 218 -17.16 -4.58 -3.30
C GLY A 218 -15.73 -4.09 -3.05
N TRP A 219 -15.19 -3.24 -3.94
CA TRP A 219 -13.84 -2.70 -3.91
C TRP A 219 -13.83 -1.17 -3.79
N PRO A 220 -14.10 -0.58 -2.61
CA PRO A 220 -14.00 0.87 -2.41
C PRO A 220 -12.56 1.37 -2.27
N VAL A 221 -11.61 0.64 -2.83
CA VAL A 221 -10.24 1.10 -2.99
C VAL A 221 -10.15 1.57 -4.43
N ILE A 222 -10.09 2.90 -4.62
CA ILE A 222 -9.45 3.65 -5.73
C ILE A 222 -10.40 4.49 -6.59
N ILE A 223 -11.66 4.10 -6.75
CA ILE A 223 -12.61 4.89 -7.51
C ILE A 223 -13.30 5.86 -6.55
N GLY A 224 -12.62 6.97 -6.24
CA GLY A 224 -13.40 8.17 -5.94
C GLY A 224 -14.34 8.43 -7.10
N GLU A 225 -15.59 8.78 -6.77
CA GLU A 225 -16.66 9.08 -7.72
C GLU A 225 -16.11 9.89 -8.91
N LEU A 226 -16.62 9.58 -10.09
CA LEU A 226 -16.34 10.35 -11.31
C LEU A 226 -16.84 11.79 -11.17
#